data_AF-A0A9W9DSH0-F1
#
_entry.id   AF-A0A9W9DSH0-F1
#
_cell.length_a   1.000
_cell.length_b   1.000
_cell.length_c   1.000
_cell.angle_alpha   90.00
_cell.angle_beta   90.00
_cell.angle_gamma   90.00
#
_symmetry.space_group_name_H-M   'P 1'
#
loop_
_entity.id
_entity.type
_entity.pdbx_description
1 polymer ?
#
loop_
_entity_poly.entity_id
_entity_poly.type
_entity_poly.pdbx_seq_one_letter_code
_entity_poly.pdbx_strand_id
1 'polypeptide(L)'
;DRNCPFRELATSRLKVQQADGLFDHHRISTREGIFSGLIFRGILFNTPALWELDNGGFFDSWEAWKQFVLRHEQKGDDYFCNNSAFGRTNGRSHHNAHWFWIASAKLHAKLQEPGITFTQIIDYIANTKGDDSKSLFVTFGVLSAYLFAVDLVYAGRIPHPSLQEIAAIIPKLDKGALHGLLNL
;
A
#
# COMPACT_ATOMS: atom_id res chain seq x y z
N ASP A 1 3.55 -0.94 -15.24
CA ASP A 1 2.32 -0.73 -14.44
C ASP A 1 1.20 0.04 -15.14
N ARG A 2 1.46 1.23 -15.70
CA ARG A 2 0.40 2.15 -16.17
C ARG A 2 -0.47 1.64 -17.34
N ASN A 3 0.01 0.66 -18.12
CA ASN A 3 -0.66 0.15 -19.34
C ASN A 3 -1.12 -1.31 -19.23
N CYS A 4 -1.07 -1.93 -18.03
CA CYS A 4 -1.50 -3.30 -17.86
C CYS A 4 -2.97 -3.33 -17.42
N PRO A 5 -3.92 -3.82 -18.24
CA PRO A 5 -5.33 -3.90 -17.86
C PRO A 5 -5.56 -4.93 -16.75
N PHE A 6 -4.69 -5.94 -16.66
CA PHE A 6 -4.70 -6.94 -15.60
C PHE A 6 -3.70 -6.53 -14.53
N ARG A 7 -4.19 -5.85 -13.48
CA ARG A 7 -3.35 -5.28 -12.42
C ARG A 7 -2.37 -6.29 -11.78
N GLU A 8 -2.75 -7.56 -11.72
CA GLU A 8 -1.89 -8.63 -11.17
C GLU A 8 -0.69 -8.98 -12.07
N LEU A 9 -0.73 -8.62 -13.36
CA LEU A 9 0.39 -8.75 -14.28
C LEU A 9 1.26 -7.48 -14.35
N ALA A 10 0.95 -6.47 -13.54
CA ALA A 10 1.77 -5.28 -13.42
C ALA A 10 3.15 -5.67 -12.86
N THR A 11 4.22 -5.24 -13.52
CA THR A 11 5.58 -5.69 -13.21
C THR A 11 5.96 -5.44 -11.74
N SER A 12 5.53 -4.32 -11.14
CA SER A 12 5.82 -4.05 -9.72
C SER A 12 5.08 -5.01 -8.79
N ARG A 13 3.88 -5.48 -9.18
CA ARG A 13 3.09 -6.47 -8.42
C ARG A 13 3.72 -7.86 -8.51
N LEU A 14 4.14 -8.26 -9.71
CA LEU A 14 4.85 -9.52 -9.91
C LEU A 14 6.13 -9.61 -9.07
N LYS A 15 6.85 -8.49 -8.86
CA LYS A 15 8.06 -8.46 -8.03
C LYS A 15 7.78 -8.67 -6.54
N VAL A 16 6.69 -8.13 -6.02
CA VAL A 16 6.36 -8.20 -4.58
C VAL A 16 5.53 -9.44 -4.20
N GLN A 17 4.92 -10.11 -5.18
CA GLN A 17 4.14 -11.35 -5.03
C GLN A 17 4.96 -12.63 -5.28
N GLN A 18 6.28 -12.53 -5.46
CA GLN A 18 7.15 -13.70 -5.61
C GLN A 18 7.10 -14.59 -4.35
N ALA A 19 7.50 -15.85 -4.48
CA ALA A 19 7.78 -16.69 -3.31
C ALA A 19 8.81 -15.95 -2.44
N ASP A 20 8.56 -15.89 -1.12
CA ASP A 20 9.33 -15.06 -0.20
C ASP A 20 9.31 -13.54 -0.51
N GLY A 21 8.28 -13.04 -1.20
CA GLY A 21 8.02 -11.62 -1.41
C GLY A 21 7.29 -10.97 -0.22
N LEU A 22 7.12 -9.65 -0.23
CA LEU A 22 6.51 -8.94 0.92
C LEU A 22 5.06 -9.36 1.20
N PHE A 23 4.33 -9.81 0.17
CA PHE A 23 2.94 -10.28 0.30
C PHE A 23 2.82 -11.79 0.52
N ASP A 24 3.94 -12.48 0.78
CA ASP A 24 3.88 -13.81 1.37
C ASP A 24 3.10 -13.78 2.68
N HIS A 25 2.25 -14.79 2.90
CA HIS A 25 1.32 -14.83 4.03
C HIS A 25 2.03 -14.70 5.38
N HIS A 26 3.22 -15.30 5.56
CA HIS A 26 3.95 -15.23 6.81
C HIS A 26 4.52 -13.83 7.05
N ARG A 27 4.98 -13.16 5.99
CA ARG A 27 5.55 -11.81 6.09
C ARG A 27 4.48 -10.76 6.29
N ILE A 28 3.44 -10.72 5.46
CA ILE A 28 2.40 -9.69 5.55
C ILE A 28 1.57 -9.78 6.85
N SER A 29 1.64 -10.92 7.54
CA SER A 29 1.00 -11.12 8.84
C SER A 29 1.75 -10.48 10.00
N THR A 30 2.98 -10.01 9.80
CA THR A 30 3.74 -9.28 10.82
C THR A 30 3.60 -7.77 10.67
N ARG A 31 4.00 -7.03 11.71
CA ARG A 31 4.09 -5.56 11.66
C ARG A 31 5.03 -5.10 10.54
N GLU A 32 6.16 -5.78 10.39
CA GLU A 32 7.23 -5.48 9.42
C GLU A 32 6.74 -5.70 7.99
N GLY A 33 5.96 -6.75 7.74
CA GLY A 33 5.32 -6.96 6.44
C GLY A 33 4.28 -5.89 6.13
N ILE A 34 3.45 -5.52 7.10
CA ILE A 34 2.49 -4.40 6.94
C ILE A 34 3.24 -3.10 6.64
N PHE A 35 4.31 -2.81 7.39
CA PHE A 35 5.18 -1.67 7.13
C PHE A 35 5.73 -1.70 5.70
N SER A 36 6.28 -2.84 5.27
CA SER A 36 6.81 -3.03 3.91
C SER A 36 5.74 -2.81 2.84
N GLY A 37 4.52 -3.29 3.08
CA GLY A 37 3.37 -3.07 2.20
C GLY A 37 2.95 -1.60 2.11
N LEU A 38 2.98 -0.88 3.23
CA LEU A 38 2.75 0.57 3.27
C LEU A 38 3.87 1.34 2.54
N ILE A 39 5.13 0.96 2.70
CA ILE A 39 6.27 1.51 1.97
C ILE A 39 6.11 1.27 0.47
N PHE A 40 5.74 0.06 0.06
CA PHE A 40 5.49 -0.29 -1.33
C PHE A 40 4.42 0.63 -1.94
N ARG A 41 3.24 0.71 -1.34
CA ARG A 41 2.13 1.53 -1.89
C ARG A 41 2.34 3.04 -1.72
N GLY A 42 2.96 3.45 -0.62
CA GLY A 42 3.14 4.86 -0.24
C GLY A 42 4.36 5.52 -0.85
N ILE A 43 5.40 4.75 -1.19
CA ILE A 43 6.71 5.29 -1.60
C ILE A 43 7.18 4.60 -2.88
N LEU A 44 7.49 3.29 -2.81
CA LEU A 44 8.26 2.58 -3.85
C LEU A 44 7.46 2.17 -5.09
N PHE A 45 6.15 2.37 -5.12
CA PHE A 45 5.32 1.92 -6.24
C PHE A 45 5.76 2.58 -7.55
N ASN A 46 6.18 1.75 -8.51
CA ASN A 46 6.66 2.18 -9.83
C ASN A 46 7.86 3.15 -9.75
N THR A 47 8.88 2.79 -8.96
CA THR A 47 10.13 3.56 -8.78
C THR A 47 11.36 2.71 -9.11
N PRO A 48 12.50 3.33 -9.49
CA PRO A 48 13.78 2.64 -9.65
C PRO A 48 14.20 1.84 -8.41
N ALA A 49 14.03 2.42 -7.21
CA ALA A 49 14.40 1.80 -5.95
C ALA A 49 13.74 0.42 -5.71
N LEU A 50 12.49 0.23 -6.15
CA LEU A 50 11.83 -1.07 -6.03
C LEU A 50 12.55 -2.15 -6.84
N TRP A 51 13.09 -1.81 -8.01
CA TRP A 51 13.73 -2.77 -8.91
C TRP A 51 15.06 -3.28 -8.39
N GLU A 52 15.75 -2.49 -7.58
CA GLU A 52 17.05 -2.84 -6.98
C GLU A 52 16.91 -3.67 -5.69
N LEU A 53 15.70 -3.92 -5.19
CA LEU A 53 15.46 -4.77 -4.01
C LEU A 53 15.40 -6.25 -4.39
N ASP A 54 16.33 -7.06 -3.88
CA ASP A 54 16.39 -8.50 -4.17
C ASP A 54 15.38 -9.34 -3.36
N ASN A 55 14.82 -8.78 -2.29
CA ASN A 55 13.96 -9.48 -1.34
C ASN A 55 12.45 -9.24 -1.54
N GLY A 56 12.05 -8.86 -2.77
CA GLY A 56 10.66 -8.60 -3.10
C GLY A 56 10.05 -7.40 -2.36
N GLY A 57 10.88 -6.44 -1.92
CA GLY A 57 10.42 -5.22 -1.27
C GLY A 57 10.13 -5.33 0.23
N PHE A 58 10.57 -6.42 0.87
CA PHE A 58 10.39 -6.63 2.31
C PHE A 58 11.46 -5.89 3.13
N PHE A 59 11.05 -5.21 4.19
CA PHE A 59 11.93 -4.59 5.18
C PHE A 59 11.57 -5.16 6.55
N ASP A 60 12.50 -5.92 7.14
CA ASP A 60 12.32 -6.62 8.41
C ASP A 60 12.37 -5.70 9.65
N SER A 61 12.63 -4.41 9.45
CA SER A 61 12.80 -3.43 10.51
C SER A 61 12.79 -2.01 9.98
N TRP A 62 12.56 -1.05 10.88
CA TRP A 62 12.79 0.37 10.60
C TRP A 62 14.26 0.64 10.23
N GLU A 63 15.18 -0.05 10.89
CA GLU A 63 16.62 0.01 10.63
C GLU A 63 16.97 -0.45 9.21
N ALA A 64 16.38 -1.55 8.73
CA ALA A 64 16.61 -2.02 7.35
C ALA A 64 16.20 -0.99 6.31
N TRP A 65 15.07 -0.30 6.51
CA TRP A 65 14.67 0.81 5.64
C TRP A 65 15.69 1.96 5.69
N LYS A 66 16.10 2.40 6.90
CA LYS A 66 17.10 3.47 7.04
C LYS A 66 18.42 3.13 6.36
N GLN A 67 18.89 1.88 6.50
CA GLN A 67 20.11 1.42 5.84
C GLN A 67 19.96 1.39 4.32
N PHE A 68 18.79 1.00 3.81
CA PHE A 68 18.50 1.06 2.38
C PHE A 68 18.56 2.49 1.84
N VAL A 69 17.96 3.46 2.54
CA VAL A 69 18.03 4.88 2.17
C VAL A 69 19.46 5.39 2.24
N LEU A 70 20.20 5.08 3.31
CA LEU A 70 21.59 5.52 3.50
C LEU A 70 22.51 5.02 2.38
N ARG A 71 22.38 3.75 1.97
CA ARG A 71 23.14 3.18 0.83
C ARG A 71 22.89 3.92 -0.49
N HIS A 72 21.78 4.64 -0.58
CA HIS A 72 21.35 5.37 -1.76
C HIS A 72 21.18 6.87 -1.48
N GLU A 73 21.82 7.41 -0.44
CA GLU A 73 21.65 8.82 -0.02
C GLU A 73 22.00 9.82 -1.14
N GLN A 74 22.87 9.40 -2.07
CA GLN A 74 23.32 10.16 -3.22
C GLN A 74 22.23 10.26 -4.31
N LYS A 75 21.13 9.49 -4.20
CA LYS A 75 20.00 9.49 -5.13
C LYS A 75 18.93 10.49 -4.67
N GLY A 76 18.30 11.19 -5.61
CA GLY A 76 17.19 12.10 -5.32
C GLY A 76 15.87 11.39 -4.97
N ASP A 77 14.87 12.14 -4.50
CA ASP A 77 13.57 11.57 -4.06
C ASP A 77 12.85 10.80 -5.18
N ASP A 78 13.01 11.20 -6.45
CA ASP A 78 12.42 10.50 -7.61
C ASP A 78 12.93 9.05 -7.79
N TYR A 79 14.10 8.72 -7.24
CA TYR A 79 14.59 7.34 -7.18
C TYR A 79 13.73 6.48 -6.26
N PHE A 80 13.33 7.04 -5.13
CA PHE A 80 12.58 6.35 -4.08
C PHE A 80 11.07 6.47 -4.26
N CYS A 81 10.59 7.58 -4.79
CA CYS A 81 9.17 7.94 -4.77
C CYS A 81 8.70 8.49 -6.11
N ASN A 82 7.66 7.87 -6.68
CA ASN A 82 7.00 8.39 -7.86
C ASN A 82 5.79 9.24 -7.46
N ASN A 83 5.97 10.56 -7.48
CA ASN A 83 4.94 11.54 -7.13
C ASN A 83 3.73 11.58 -8.09
N SER A 84 3.78 10.82 -9.19
CA SER A 84 2.69 10.74 -10.18
C SER A 84 1.97 9.39 -10.18
N ALA A 85 2.33 8.46 -9.29
CA ALA A 85 1.83 7.08 -9.29
C ALA A 85 0.30 6.96 -9.25
N PHE A 86 -0.39 7.88 -8.57
CA PHE A 86 -1.85 7.84 -8.37
C PHE A 86 -2.55 9.16 -8.79
N GLY A 87 -1.89 9.98 -9.62
CA GLY A 87 -2.32 11.33 -9.98
C GLY A 87 -1.49 12.42 -9.27
N ARG A 88 -1.97 13.68 -9.27
CA ARG A 88 -1.34 14.78 -8.50
C ARG A 88 -1.41 14.44 -7.01
N THR A 89 -0.28 14.07 -6.41
CA THR A 89 -0.21 13.83 -4.96
C THR A 89 0.49 14.99 -4.26
N ASN A 90 -0.09 15.47 -3.17
CA ASN A 90 0.56 16.42 -2.26
C ASN A 90 1.36 15.63 -1.23
N GLY A 91 2.70 15.70 -1.28
CA GLY A 91 3.58 15.32 -0.18
C GLY A 91 4.00 13.85 -0.08
N ARG A 92 3.99 13.08 -1.17
CA ARG A 92 4.68 11.76 -1.20
C ARG A 92 6.19 12.00 -1.18
N SER A 93 6.90 11.22 -0.37
CA SER A 93 8.36 11.25 -0.25
C SER A 93 8.82 10.06 0.58
N HIS A 94 10.06 9.63 0.38
CA HIS A 94 10.68 8.57 1.20
C HIS A 94 10.77 8.96 2.69
N HIS A 95 10.77 10.25 3.02
CA HIS A 95 10.75 10.76 4.39
C HIS A 95 9.49 10.35 5.17
N ASN A 96 8.39 9.99 4.51
CA ASN A 96 7.15 9.57 5.17
C ASN A 96 7.24 8.18 5.82
N ALA A 97 8.31 7.44 5.59
CA ALA A 97 8.46 6.07 6.07
C ALA A 97 8.32 5.93 7.60
N HIS A 98 8.76 6.92 8.38
CA HIS A 98 8.61 6.89 9.84
C HIS A 98 7.13 6.89 10.27
N TRP A 99 6.26 7.61 9.56
CA TRP A 99 4.81 7.58 9.79
C TRP A 99 4.22 6.21 9.46
N PHE A 100 4.69 5.56 8.38
CA PHE A 100 4.24 4.21 8.06
C PHE A 100 4.72 3.17 9.08
N TRP A 101 5.88 3.36 9.71
CA TRP A 101 6.33 2.50 10.80
C TRP A 101 5.42 2.59 12.03
N ILE A 102 4.94 3.79 12.36
CA ILE A 102 3.95 4.01 13.44
C ILE A 102 2.59 3.42 13.03
N ALA A 103 2.12 3.72 11.82
CA ALA A 103 0.85 3.26 11.29
C ALA A 103 0.78 1.72 11.19
N SER A 104 1.90 1.07 10.86
CA SER A 104 1.97 -0.39 10.75
C SER A 104 1.61 -1.10 12.05
N ALA A 105 2.01 -0.56 13.20
CA ALA A 105 1.68 -1.15 14.50
C ALA A 105 0.17 -1.08 14.77
N LYS A 106 -0.45 0.08 14.49
CA LYS A 106 -1.89 0.29 14.66
C LYS A 106 -2.70 -0.56 13.68
N LEU A 107 -2.29 -0.63 12.42
CA LEU A 107 -2.93 -1.47 11.41
C LEU A 107 -2.77 -2.96 11.71
N HIS A 108 -1.60 -3.38 12.20
CA HIS A 108 -1.38 -4.76 12.62
C HIS A 108 -2.36 -5.16 13.72
N ALA A 109 -2.53 -4.33 14.76
CA ALA A 109 -3.53 -4.57 15.80
C ALA A 109 -4.96 -4.61 15.22
N LYS A 110 -5.31 -3.67 14.32
CA LYS A 110 -6.62 -3.62 13.66
C LYS A 110 -6.92 -4.90 12.89
N LEU A 111 -5.94 -5.48 12.20
CA LEU A 111 -6.07 -6.72 11.43
C LEU A 111 -6.21 -7.99 12.29
N GLN A 112 -6.04 -7.89 13.62
CA GLN A 112 -6.33 -8.99 14.55
C GLN A 112 -7.77 -8.95 15.06
N GLU A 113 -8.54 -7.90 14.77
CA GLU A 113 -9.93 -7.81 15.20
C GLU A 113 -10.80 -8.85 14.48
N PRO A 114 -11.61 -9.65 15.21
CA PRO A 114 -12.46 -10.66 14.60
C PRO A 114 -13.56 -10.00 13.76
N GLY A 115 -13.83 -10.58 12.58
CA GLY A 115 -14.91 -10.13 11.71
C GLY A 115 -14.62 -8.84 10.94
N ILE A 116 -13.36 -8.42 10.84
CA ILE A 116 -13.00 -7.23 10.08
C ILE A 116 -13.33 -7.38 8.60
N THR A 117 -14.02 -6.39 8.03
CA THR A 117 -14.47 -6.42 6.64
C THR A 117 -13.52 -5.66 5.71
N PHE A 118 -13.66 -5.89 4.41
CA PHE A 118 -12.86 -5.23 3.39
C PHE A 118 -13.06 -3.70 3.41
N THR A 119 -14.32 -3.27 3.51
CA THR A 119 -14.68 -1.85 3.61
C THR A 119 -14.15 -1.18 4.88
N GLN A 120 -14.19 -1.87 6.02
CA GLN A 120 -13.67 -1.35 7.29
C GLN A 120 -12.17 -1.08 7.22
N ILE A 121 -11.38 -1.93 6.55
CA ILE A 121 -9.95 -1.71 6.36
C ILE A 121 -9.68 -0.48 5.50
N ILE A 122 -10.44 -0.31 4.41
CA ILE A 122 -10.29 0.85 3.53
C ILE A 122 -10.61 2.14 4.28
N ASP A 123 -11.75 2.17 4.97
CA ASP A 123 -12.18 3.34 5.72
C ASP A 123 -11.20 3.63 6.88
N TYR A 124 -10.66 2.60 7.54
CA TYR A 124 -9.64 2.76 8.57
C TYR A 124 -8.36 3.40 8.00
N ILE A 125 -7.81 2.87 6.91
CA ILE A 125 -6.57 3.39 6.32
C ILE A 125 -6.78 4.81 5.77
N ALA A 126 -7.91 5.08 5.12
CA ALA A 126 -8.17 6.37 4.48
C ALA A 126 -8.49 7.50 5.48
N ASN A 127 -9.08 7.18 6.63
CA ASN A 127 -9.66 8.20 7.52
C ASN A 127 -9.02 8.28 8.91
N THR A 128 -8.25 7.28 9.34
CA THR A 128 -7.63 7.31 10.68
C THR A 128 -6.66 8.48 10.80
N LYS A 129 -6.83 9.26 11.86
CA LYS A 129 -5.95 10.37 12.20
C LYS A 129 -4.94 9.99 13.27
N GLY A 130 -3.75 10.58 13.19
CA GLY A 130 -2.77 10.60 14.28
C GLY A 130 -3.12 11.65 15.32
N ASP A 131 -2.28 11.75 16.35
CA ASP A 131 -2.50 12.62 17.51
C ASP A 131 -2.49 14.12 17.14
N ASP A 132 -1.82 14.48 16.04
CA ASP A 132 -1.78 15.84 15.49
C ASP A 132 -2.95 16.13 14.51
N SER A 133 -3.98 15.28 14.52
CA SER A 133 -5.14 15.33 13.61
C SER A 133 -4.82 15.17 12.12
N LYS A 134 -3.57 14.86 11.75
CA LYS A 134 -3.21 14.53 10.36
C LYS A 134 -3.51 13.07 10.07
N SER A 135 -3.55 12.70 8.79
CA SER A 135 -3.74 11.29 8.41
C SER A 135 -2.62 10.44 9.00
N LEU A 136 -2.98 9.37 9.71
CA LEU A 136 -2.02 8.40 10.22
C LEU A 136 -1.29 7.70 9.05
N PHE A 137 -2.01 7.43 7.97
CA PHE A 137 -1.48 6.89 6.73
C PHE A 137 -1.22 8.06 5.77
N VAL A 138 -0.08 8.72 5.97
CA VAL A 138 0.31 9.90 5.17
C VAL A 138 0.27 9.54 3.69
N THR A 139 -0.34 10.40 2.86
CA THR A 139 -0.53 10.23 1.40
C THR A 139 -1.47 9.10 0.95
N PHE A 140 -2.05 8.32 1.86
CA PHE A 140 -3.08 7.36 1.51
C PHE A 140 -4.44 8.07 1.43
N GLY A 141 -4.96 8.20 0.22
CA GLY A 141 -6.38 8.45 -0.01
C GLY A 141 -7.16 7.15 -0.16
N VAL A 142 -8.47 7.26 -0.43
CA VAL A 142 -9.38 6.12 -0.61
C VAL A 142 -8.86 5.12 -1.67
N LEU A 143 -8.28 5.61 -2.77
CA LEU A 143 -7.72 4.74 -3.80
C LEU A 143 -6.53 3.91 -3.30
N SER A 144 -5.56 4.53 -2.64
CA SER A 144 -4.39 3.81 -2.11
C SER A 144 -4.80 2.83 -1.01
N ALA A 145 -5.77 3.22 -0.17
CA ALA A 145 -6.35 2.35 0.85
C ALA A 145 -7.04 1.13 0.23
N TYR A 146 -7.88 1.33 -0.79
CA TYR A 146 -8.49 0.25 -1.57
C TYR A 146 -7.44 -0.67 -2.19
N LEU A 147 -6.43 -0.11 -2.87
CA LEU A 147 -5.39 -0.89 -3.52
C LEU A 147 -4.56 -1.72 -2.54
N PHE A 148 -4.34 -1.22 -1.32
CA PHE A 148 -3.66 -1.97 -0.27
C PHE A 148 -4.56 -3.04 0.35
N ALA A 149 -5.84 -2.73 0.59
CA ALA A 149 -6.81 -3.72 1.05
C ALA A 149 -6.91 -4.90 0.08
N VAL A 150 -6.90 -4.64 -1.23
CA VAL A 150 -6.88 -5.72 -2.22
C VAL A 150 -5.61 -6.57 -2.13
N ASP A 151 -4.45 -5.98 -1.85
CA ASP A 151 -3.23 -6.77 -1.63
C ASP A 151 -3.36 -7.69 -0.41
N LEU A 152 -3.97 -7.18 0.67
CA LEU A 152 -4.23 -7.96 1.88
C LEU A 152 -5.21 -9.11 1.62
N VAL A 153 -6.21 -8.93 0.73
CA VAL A 153 -7.10 -10.01 0.30
C VAL A 153 -6.33 -11.09 -0.43
N TYR A 154 -5.50 -10.71 -1.42
CA TYR A 154 -4.70 -11.69 -2.18
C TYR A 154 -3.68 -12.42 -1.33
N ALA A 155 -3.15 -11.76 -0.30
CA ALA A 155 -2.26 -12.37 0.69
C ALA A 155 -3.01 -13.21 1.75
N GLY A 156 -4.34 -13.32 1.66
CA GLY A 156 -5.17 -14.09 2.60
C GLY A 156 -5.34 -13.46 3.98
N ARG A 157 -4.94 -12.19 4.16
CA ARG A 157 -4.92 -11.52 5.47
C ARG A 157 -6.29 -10.98 5.91
N ILE A 158 -7.16 -10.66 4.95
CA ILE A 158 -8.54 -10.20 5.17
C ILE A 158 -9.49 -10.93 4.20
N PRO A 159 -10.79 -11.04 4.50
CA PRO A 159 -11.73 -11.76 3.64
C PRO A 159 -11.90 -11.08 2.27
N HIS A 160 -12.24 -11.89 1.27
CA HIS A 160 -12.65 -11.37 -0.04
C HIS A 160 -13.88 -10.46 0.11
N PRO A 161 -13.93 -9.32 -0.59
CA PRO A 161 -15.06 -8.42 -0.50
C PRO A 161 -16.33 -9.06 -1.04
N SER A 162 -17.45 -8.78 -0.38
CA SER A 162 -18.76 -9.06 -0.93
C SER A 162 -19.11 -8.14 -2.11
N LEU A 163 -20.10 -8.53 -2.91
CA LEU A 163 -20.61 -7.68 -4.00
C LEU A 163 -21.11 -6.32 -3.45
N GLN A 164 -21.76 -6.32 -2.29
CA GLN A 164 -22.27 -5.12 -1.64
C GLN A 164 -21.13 -4.18 -1.24
N GLU A 165 -20.02 -4.71 -0.73
CA GLU A 165 -18.85 -3.92 -0.39
C GLU A 165 -18.19 -3.30 -1.62
N ILE A 166 -18.04 -4.06 -2.71
CA ILE A 166 -17.52 -3.52 -3.97
C ILE A 166 -18.44 -2.42 -4.50
N ALA A 167 -19.75 -2.64 -4.52
CA ALA A 167 -20.73 -1.65 -4.95
C ALA A 167 -20.67 -0.36 -4.13
N ALA A 168 -20.45 -0.46 -2.81
CA ALA A 168 -20.32 0.70 -1.92
C ALA A 168 -19.01 1.48 -2.14
N ILE A 169 -17.95 0.83 -2.61
CA ILE A 169 -16.63 1.45 -2.83
C ILE A 169 -16.54 2.14 -4.19
N ILE A 170 -17.19 1.60 -5.23
CA ILE A 170 -17.11 2.14 -6.60
C ILE A 170 -17.41 3.65 -6.67
N PRO A 171 -18.49 4.17 -6.06
CA PRO A 171 -18.74 5.61 -6.03
C PRO A 171 -17.68 6.40 -5.26
N LYS A 172 -17.15 5.84 -4.17
CA LYS A 172 -16.11 6.50 -3.33
C LYS A 172 -14.77 6.65 -4.05
N LEU A 173 -14.46 5.76 -5.01
CA LEU A 173 -13.21 5.82 -5.75
C LEU A 173 -13.20 6.95 -6.78
N ASP A 174 -14.35 7.28 -7.38
CA ASP A 174 -14.54 8.36 -8.36
C ASP A 174 -13.43 8.43 -9.45
N LYS A 175 -13.02 7.26 -9.95
CA LYS A 175 -12.00 7.10 -11.02
C LYS A 175 -12.56 6.51 -12.31
N GLY A 176 -13.85 6.76 -12.60
CA GLY A 176 -14.48 6.33 -13.85
C GLY A 176 -15.02 4.89 -13.87
N ALA A 177 -14.77 4.08 -12.84
CA ALA A 177 -15.34 2.73 -12.74
C ALA A 177 -16.88 2.73 -12.75
N LEU A 178 -17.50 3.68 -12.04
CA LEU A 178 -18.96 3.87 -12.05
C LEU A 178 -19.47 4.26 -13.43
N HIS A 179 -18.76 5.15 -14.13
CA HIS A 179 -19.12 5.57 -15.48
C HIS A 179 -19.00 4.42 -16.49
N GLY A 180 -17.97 3.57 -16.35
CA GLY A 180 -17.84 2.35 -17.14
C GLY A 180 -18.98 1.36 -16.91
N LEU A 181 -19.44 1.20 -15.66
CA LEU A 181 -20.55 0.31 -15.31
C LEU A 181 -21.91 0.82 -15.80
N LEU A 182 -22.13 2.14 -15.78
CA LEU A 182 -23.38 2.75 -16.26
C LEU A 182 -23.53 2.74 -17.78
N ASN A 183 -22.44 2.51 -18.52
CA ASN A 183 -22.40 2.49 -19.98
C ASN A 183 -22.21 1.07 -20.55
N LEU A 184 -22.40 0.01 -19.73
CA LEU A 184 -22.54 -1.38 -20.18
C LEU A 184 -23.97 -1.66 -20.63
#